data_AF-A0A8J8FJI4-F1
#
_entry.id   AF-A0A8J8FJI4-F1
#
_cell.length_a   1.000
_cell.length_b   1.000
_cell.length_c   1.000
_cell.angle_alpha   90.00
_cell.angle_beta   90.00
_cell.angle_gamma   90.00
#
_symmetry.space_group_name_H-M   'P 1'
#
loop_
_entity.id
_entity.type
_entity.pdbx_description
1 polymer ?
#
loop_
_entity_poly.entity_id
_entity_poly.type
_entity_poly.pdbx_seq_one_letter_code
_entity_poly.pdbx_strand_id
1 'polypeptide(L)'
;MGLYKSQVEPMLSILIEENYLNEERFATQFAGGRFRIKNWGKTKIKYELQLKKVSTANIKLALSQINEDDYLATAHKLAAKKWALLQKDPVHQRMYKTQQYLLQKGFESAIAKQAADKAAANTTS
;
A
#
# COMPACT_ATOMS: atom_id res chain seq x y z
N MET A 1 -33.10 39.47 -15.86
CA MET A 1 -32.86 38.35 -16.79
C MET A 1 -31.79 37.44 -16.21
N GLY A 2 -32.18 36.23 -15.81
CA GLY A 2 -31.39 35.29 -15.00
C GLY A 2 -30.35 34.49 -15.78
N LEU A 3 -29.40 35.18 -16.42
CA LEU A 3 -28.36 34.56 -17.25
C LEU A 3 -27.16 33.99 -16.46
N TYR A 4 -27.09 34.21 -15.14
CA TYR A 4 -25.92 33.81 -14.34
C TYR A 4 -25.92 32.34 -13.88
N LYS A 5 -27.07 31.65 -13.80
CA LYS A 5 -27.10 30.25 -13.31
C LYS A 5 -26.57 29.24 -14.34
N SER A 6 -26.87 29.43 -15.62
CA SER A 6 -26.58 28.43 -16.66
C SER A 6 -25.10 28.30 -17.05
N GLN A 7 -24.26 29.31 -16.75
CA GLN A 7 -22.82 29.26 -17.06
C GLN A 7 -21.94 29.00 -15.83
N VAL A 8 -22.45 29.23 -14.63
CA VAL A 8 -21.70 29.00 -13.38
C VAL A 8 -21.68 27.52 -13.01
N GLU A 9 -22.77 26.77 -13.24
CA GLU A 9 -22.82 25.32 -12.99
C GLU A 9 -21.79 24.50 -13.80
N PRO A 10 -21.63 24.70 -15.13
CA PRO A 10 -20.60 23.97 -15.88
C PRO A 10 -19.18 24.35 -15.47
N MET A 11 -18.91 25.62 -15.13
CA MET A 11 -17.58 26.04 -14.65
C MET A 11 -17.22 25.41 -13.30
N LEU A 12 -18.18 25.33 -12.38
CA LEU A 12 -17.96 24.68 -11.09
C LEU A 12 -17.74 23.17 -11.24
N SER A 13 -18.46 22.54 -12.18
CA SER A 13 -18.32 21.11 -12.48
C SER A 13 -16.91 20.79 -13.01
N ILE A 14 -16.40 21.60 -13.95
CA ILE A 14 -15.03 21.45 -14.48
C ILE A 14 -13.99 21.59 -13.37
N LEU A 15 -14.12 22.58 -12.50
CA LEU A 15 -13.19 22.80 -11.38
C LEU A 15 -13.18 21.62 -10.39
N ILE A 16 -14.36 21.04 -10.11
CA ILE A 16 -14.48 19.86 -9.24
C ILE A 16 -13.85 18.64 -9.90
N GLU A 17 -14.15 18.39 -11.18
CA GLU A 17 -13.59 17.27 -11.94
C GLU A 17 -12.06 17.36 -12.05
N GLU A 18 -11.52 18.53 -12.40
CA GLU A 18 -10.07 18.74 -12.47
C GLU A 18 -9.39 18.51 -11.12
N ASN A 19 -9.97 19.02 -10.03
CA ASN A 19 -9.41 18.81 -8.70
C ASN A 19 -9.48 17.33 -8.28
N TYR A 20 -10.56 16.62 -8.61
CA TYR A 20 -10.70 15.19 -8.34
C TYR A 20 -9.68 14.36 -9.13
N LEU A 21 -9.53 14.62 -10.43
CA LEU A 21 -8.56 13.95 -11.29
C LEU A 21 -7.12 14.18 -10.79
N ASN A 22 -6.82 15.38 -10.32
CA ASN A 22 -5.53 15.70 -9.72
C ASN A 22 -5.30 14.93 -8.42
N GLU A 23 -6.30 14.84 -7.54
CA GLU A 23 -6.21 14.06 -6.30
C GLU A 23 -5.99 12.56 -6.61
N GLU A 24 -6.74 12.00 -7.56
CA GLU A 24 -6.59 10.61 -8.00
C GLU A 24 -5.18 10.32 -8.53
N ARG A 25 -4.68 11.21 -9.40
CA ARG A 25 -3.34 11.11 -9.98
C ARG A 25 -2.26 11.20 -8.90
N PHE A 26 -2.45 12.10 -7.93
CA PHE A 26 -1.56 12.21 -6.77
C PHE A 26 -1.56 10.93 -5.94
N ALA A 27 -2.73 10.40 -5.59
CA ALA A 27 -2.87 9.20 -4.78
C ALA A 27 -2.20 7.98 -5.43
N THR A 28 -2.43 7.79 -6.74
CA THR A 28 -1.87 6.68 -7.51
C THR A 28 -0.35 6.76 -7.60
N GLN A 29 0.20 7.93 -7.93
CA GLN A 29 1.65 8.12 -7.96
C GLN A 29 2.29 7.94 -6.58
N PHE A 30 1.66 8.46 -5.53
CA PHE A 30 2.13 8.32 -4.17
C PHE A 30 2.16 6.85 -3.74
N ALA A 31 1.08 6.10 -3.96
CA ALA A 31 0.98 4.68 -3.64
C ALA A 31 2.06 3.87 -4.37
N GLY A 32 2.14 4.01 -5.70
CA GLY A 32 3.13 3.31 -6.52
C GLY A 32 4.58 3.68 -6.18
N GLY A 33 4.85 4.94 -5.85
CA GLY A 33 6.17 5.40 -5.43
C GLY A 33 6.59 4.82 -4.07
N ARG A 34 5.69 4.82 -3.08
CA ARG A 34 5.96 4.24 -1.75
C ARG A 34 6.11 2.73 -1.79
N PHE A 35 5.35 2.04 -2.62
CA PHE A 35 5.51 0.61 -2.84
C PHE A 35 6.87 0.31 -3.49
N ARG A 36 7.18 0.89 -4.66
CA ARG A 36 8.42 0.58 -5.40
C ARG A 36 9.70 0.98 -4.70
N ILE A 37 9.72 2.16 -4.05
CA ILE A 37 10.95 2.71 -3.46
C ILE A 37 11.11 2.25 -2.01
N LYS A 38 10.05 2.28 -1.20
CA LYS A 38 10.12 2.00 0.24
C LYS A 38 9.63 0.60 0.63
N ASN A 39 9.05 -0.16 -0.31
CA ASN A 39 8.42 -1.45 -0.08
C ASN A 39 7.37 -1.37 1.03
N TRP A 40 6.53 -0.34 0.97
CA TRP A 40 5.43 -0.18 1.92
C TRP A 40 4.25 -1.05 1.55
N GLY A 41 3.60 -1.62 2.57
CA GLY A 41 2.36 -2.35 2.40
C GLY A 41 1.14 -1.43 2.20
N LYS A 42 0.05 -1.99 1.69
CA LYS A 42 -1.19 -1.26 1.39
C LYS A 42 -1.74 -0.54 2.62
N THR A 43 -1.66 -1.14 3.80
CA THR A 43 -2.15 -0.54 5.06
C THR A 43 -1.42 0.76 5.40
N LYS A 44 -0.10 0.80 5.24
CA LYS A 44 0.69 1.99 5.54
C LYS A 44 0.51 3.08 4.49
N ILE A 45 0.42 2.70 3.22
CA ILE A 45 0.11 3.63 2.14
C ILE A 45 -1.28 4.27 2.35
N LYS A 46 -2.28 3.45 2.69
CA LYS A 46 -3.63 3.90 3.03
C LYS A 46 -3.61 4.95 4.13
N TYR A 47 -2.96 4.64 5.25
CA TYR A 47 -2.87 5.54 6.40
C TYR A 47 -2.23 6.90 6.04
N GLU A 48 -1.15 6.88 5.27
CA GLU A 48 -0.45 8.10 4.84
C GLU A 48 -1.27 8.95 3.87
N LEU A 49 -2.04 8.33 2.98
CA LEU A 49 -2.98 9.04 2.11
C LEU A 49 -4.16 9.63 2.92
N GLN A 50 -4.64 8.92 3.94
CA GLN A 50 -5.68 9.43 4.85
C GLN A 50 -5.19 10.66 5.63
N LEU A 51 -3.95 10.64 6.14
CA LEU A 51 -3.34 11.80 6.79
C LEU A 51 -3.22 13.01 5.84
N LYS A 52 -3.04 12.74 4.54
CA LYS A 52 -3.04 13.76 3.48
C LYS A 52 -4.43 14.19 3.04
N LYS A 53 -5.48 13.74 3.72
CA LYS A 53 -6.90 14.05 3.47
C LYS A 53 -7.39 13.63 2.08
N VAL A 54 -6.74 12.63 1.47
CA VAL A 54 -7.19 12.06 0.20
C VAL A 54 -8.51 11.31 0.43
N SER A 55 -9.47 11.49 -0.47
CA SER A 55 -10.77 10.80 -0.39
C SER A 55 -10.62 9.27 -0.36
N THR A 56 -11.51 8.58 0.37
CA THR A 56 -11.46 7.11 0.50
C THR A 56 -11.61 6.38 -0.84
N ALA A 57 -12.37 6.97 -1.77
CA ALA A 57 -12.53 6.47 -3.14
C ALA A 57 -11.18 6.49 -3.89
N ASN A 58 -10.49 7.64 -3.90
CA ASN A 58 -9.18 7.78 -4.54
C ASN A 58 -8.10 6.91 -3.89
N ILE A 59 -8.16 6.72 -2.58
CA ILE A 59 -7.26 5.78 -1.89
C ILE A 59 -7.49 4.35 -2.36
N LYS A 60 -8.75 3.91 -2.45
CA LYS A 60 -9.08 2.55 -2.90
C LYS A 60 -8.60 2.33 -4.33
N LEU A 61 -8.83 3.31 -5.21
CA LEU A 61 -8.38 3.25 -6.59
C LEU A 61 -6.85 3.20 -6.68
N ALA A 62 -6.15 4.09 -5.98
CA ALA A 62 -4.68 4.10 -5.94
C ALA A 62 -4.08 2.77 -5.42
N LEU A 63 -4.69 2.15 -4.40
CA LEU A 63 -4.24 0.85 -3.88
C LEU A 63 -4.54 -0.31 -4.84
N SER A 64 -5.61 -0.22 -5.64
CA SER A 64 -5.94 -1.24 -6.64
C SER A 64 -4.99 -1.25 -7.83
N GLN A 65 -4.30 -0.13 -8.10
CA GLN A 65 -3.26 -0.04 -9.13
C GLN A 65 -1.96 -0.76 -8.75
N ILE A 66 -1.82 -1.17 -7.48
CA ILE A 66 -0.70 -2.01 -7.05
C ILE A 66 -0.99 -3.45 -7.47
N ASN A 67 -0.22 -3.96 -8.43
CA ASN A 67 -0.30 -5.34 -8.88
C ASN A 67 -0.16 -6.31 -7.69
N GLU A 68 -1.08 -7.25 -7.58
CA GLU A 68 -1.17 -8.15 -6.44
C GLU A 68 -0.04 -9.18 -6.40
N ASP A 69 0.39 -9.69 -7.56
CA ASP A 69 1.52 -10.61 -7.66
C ASP A 69 2.82 -9.94 -7.22
N ASP A 70 3.07 -8.71 -7.69
CA ASP A 70 4.22 -7.91 -7.27
C ASP A 70 4.18 -7.62 -5.77
N TYR A 71 2.98 -7.36 -5.23
CA TYR A 71 2.76 -7.11 -3.81
C TYR A 71 3.17 -8.30 -2.95
N LEU A 72 2.67 -9.48 -3.31
CA LEU A 72 2.98 -10.74 -2.64
C LEU A 72 4.46 -11.13 -2.82
N ALA A 73 5.01 -10.98 -4.02
CA ALA A 73 6.42 -11.24 -4.29
C ALA A 73 7.33 -10.34 -3.44
N THR A 74 6.98 -9.06 -3.30
CA THR A 74 7.71 -8.12 -2.45
C THR A 74 7.64 -8.51 -0.98
N ALA A 75 6.46 -8.89 -0.49
CA ALA A 75 6.29 -9.37 0.89
C ALA A 75 7.16 -10.61 1.16
N HIS A 76 7.13 -11.59 0.25
CA HIS A 76 7.96 -12.79 0.34
C HIS A 76 9.46 -12.49 0.31
N LYS A 77 9.90 -11.61 -0.59
CA LYS A 77 11.30 -11.19 -0.69
C LYS A 77 11.78 -10.52 0.60
N LEU A 78 10.96 -9.65 1.18
CA LEU A 78 11.26 -9.02 2.47
C LEU A 78 11.29 -10.02 3.62
N ALA A 79 10.32 -10.95 3.65
CA ALA A 79 10.24 -12.01 4.65
C ALA A 79 11.49 -12.90 4.60
N ALA A 80 11.86 -13.39 3.41
CA ALA A 80 13.04 -14.23 3.22
C ALA A 80 14.34 -13.53 3.66
N LYS A 81 14.51 -12.25 3.29
CA LYS A 81 15.66 -11.45 3.75
C LYS A 81 15.69 -11.33 5.27
N LYS A 82 14.56 -11.00 5.90
CA LYS A 82 14.48 -10.85 7.36
C LYS A 82 14.68 -12.18 8.07
N TRP A 83 14.09 -13.25 7.55
CA TRP A 83 14.29 -14.62 8.00
C TRP A 83 15.78 -14.95 8.00
N ALA A 84 16.47 -14.79 6.87
CA ALA A 84 17.90 -15.08 6.74
C ALA A 84 18.79 -14.31 7.73
N LEU A 85 18.40 -13.11 8.18
CA LEU A 85 19.15 -12.34 9.19
C LEU A 85 18.99 -12.88 10.62
N LEU A 86 17.94 -13.65 10.87
CA LEU A 86 17.55 -14.13 12.20
C LEU A 86 17.85 -15.64 12.40
N GLN A 87 18.79 -16.21 11.64
CA GLN A 87 19.13 -17.64 11.68
C GLN A 87 19.55 -18.16 13.07
N LYS A 88 20.10 -17.28 13.91
CA LYS A 88 20.55 -17.61 15.27
C LYS A 88 19.40 -17.70 16.28
N ASP A 89 18.23 -17.14 15.94
CA ASP A 89 17.08 -17.14 16.83
C ASP A 89 16.30 -18.47 16.71
N PRO A 90 15.65 -18.92 17.80
CA PRO A 90 14.69 -20.01 17.73
C PRO A 90 13.59 -19.75 16.70
N VAL A 91 13.10 -20.80 16.02
CA VAL A 91 12.10 -20.71 14.94
C VAL A 91 10.89 -19.86 15.33
N HIS A 92 10.34 -20.02 16.54
CA HIS A 92 9.18 -19.25 17.00
C HIS A 92 9.47 -17.74 17.11
N GLN A 93 10.64 -17.35 17.63
CA GLN A 93 11.07 -15.95 17.71
C GLN A 93 11.36 -15.38 16.32
N ARG A 94 11.98 -16.19 15.47
CA ARG A 94 12.27 -15.85 14.08
C ARG A 94 11.00 -15.54 13.30
N MET A 95 9.97 -16.37 13.47
CA MET A 95 8.63 -16.20 12.91
C MET A 95 8.00 -14.89 13.39
N TYR A 96 7.94 -14.69 14.71
CA TYR A 96 7.37 -13.49 15.30
C TYR A 96 8.07 -12.21 14.81
N LYS A 97 9.40 -12.15 14.86
CA LYS A 97 10.18 -10.98 14.42
C LYS A 97 10.03 -10.71 12.92
N THR A 98 9.87 -11.75 12.10
CA THR A 98 9.63 -11.62 10.65
C THR A 98 8.25 -11.06 10.36
N GLN A 99 7.21 -11.58 11.03
CA GLN A 99 5.85 -11.05 10.92
C GLN A 99 5.77 -9.59 11.39
N GLN A 100 6.35 -9.28 12.55
CA GLN A 100 6.40 -7.91 13.09
C GLN A 100 7.08 -6.94 12.12
N TYR A 101 8.17 -7.36 11.47
CA TYR A 101 8.84 -6.54 10.47
C TYR A 101 7.93 -6.19 9.28
N LEU A 102 7.16 -7.16 8.77
CA LEU A 102 6.23 -6.93 7.67
C LEU A 102 5.04 -6.06 8.09
N LEU A 103 4.52 -6.27 9.31
CA LEU A 103 3.47 -5.42 9.88
C LEU A 103 3.93 -3.95 10.00
N GLN A 104 5.15 -3.69 10.48
CA GLN A 104 5.73 -2.34 10.55
C GLN A 104 5.93 -1.69 9.17
N LYS A 105 6.16 -2.53 8.15
CA LYS A 105 6.19 -2.11 6.75
C LYS A 105 4.80 -1.83 6.17
N GLY A 106 3.74 -2.25 6.85
CA GLY A 106 2.35 -1.97 6.50
C GLY A 106 1.65 -3.08 5.73
N PHE A 107 2.20 -4.29 5.71
CA PHE A 107 1.55 -5.46 5.13
C PHE A 107 0.45 -5.98 6.07
N GLU A 108 -0.62 -6.50 5.50
CA GLU A 108 -1.73 -7.12 6.23
C GLU A 108 -1.23 -8.34 7.03
N SER A 109 -1.84 -8.58 8.20
CA SER A 109 -1.45 -9.68 9.09
C SER A 109 -1.48 -11.04 8.39
N ALA A 110 -2.49 -11.29 7.55
CA ALA A 110 -2.60 -12.51 6.77
C ALA A 110 -1.40 -12.73 5.83
N ILE A 111 -1.01 -11.69 5.08
CA ILE A 111 0.12 -11.74 4.14
C ILE A 111 1.44 -11.85 4.91
N ALA A 112 1.58 -11.13 6.01
CA ALA A 112 2.77 -11.20 6.86
C ALA A 112 2.99 -12.62 7.41
N LYS A 113 1.92 -13.27 7.89
CA LYS A 113 1.95 -14.65 8.36
C LYS A 113 2.32 -15.61 7.24
N GLN A 114 1.60 -15.58 6.12
CA GLN A 114 1.83 -16.43 4.96
C GLN A 114 3.27 -16.29 4.42
N ALA A 115 3.79 -15.06 4.36
CA ALA A 115 5.14 -14.81 3.88
C ALA A 115 6.22 -15.34 4.83
N ALA A 116 5.99 -15.26 6.14
CA ALA A 116 6.88 -15.84 7.15
C ALA A 116 6.85 -17.38 7.10
N ASP A 117 5.67 -17.98 6.98
CA ASP A 117 5.51 -19.45 6.88
C ASP A 117 6.24 -19.99 5.63
N LYS A 118 6.09 -19.32 4.49
CA LYS A 118 6.80 -19.67 3.25
C LYS A 118 8.32 -19.53 3.39
N ALA A 119 8.79 -18.50 4.10
CA ALA A 119 10.22 -18.32 4.35
C ALA A 119 10.80 -19.44 5.24
N ALA A 120 10.03 -19.93 6.21
CA ALA A 120 10.41 -21.07 7.04
C ALA A 120 10.42 -22.39 6.26
N ALA A 121 9.43 -22.63 5.41
CA ALA A 121 9.34 -23.84 4.58
C ALA A 121 10.51 -23.96 3.58
N ASN A 122 10.94 -22.85 2.98
CA ASN A 122 12.03 -22.83 2.01
C ASN A 122 13.42 -23.11 2.62
N THR A 123 13.56 -23.11 3.95
CA THR A 123 14.82 -23.50 4.63
C THR A 123 14.90 -24.99 4.98
N THR A 124 13.83 -25.75 4.73
CA THR A 124 13.72 -27.19 5.08
C THR A 124 13.81 -28.09 3.83
N SER A 125 14.08 -27.53 2.65
CA SER A 125 14.37 -28.26 1.40
C SER A 125 15.78 -28.02 0.92
#